data_AF-A0A1L2YWA5-F1
#
_entry.id   AF-A0A1L2YWA5-F1
#
_cell.length_a   1.000
_cell.length_b   1.000
_cell.length_c   1.000
_cell.angle_alpha   90.00
_cell.angle_beta   90.00
_cell.angle_gamma   90.00
#
_symmetry.space_group_name_H-M   'P 1'
#
loop_
_entity.id
_entity.type
_entity.pdbx_description
1 polymer ?
#
loop_
_entity_poly.entity_id
_entity_poly.type
_entity_poly.pdbx_seq_one_letter_code
_entity_poly.pdbx_strand_id
1 'polypeptide(L)'
;KTAAAITQGKEATEMTLYRNFMAKYQARQLHIIMTEDSFTHFAHHMVWVTQLAFTLASLTLLGLWVFYEKVEAFVGTFMVVTIAASAYYVKAHHLGEITVDGKHVPIVRYVDWITTTPIMLYELCHIAHVDNQTTFMIVGTDLLMLFFGIASALVAHHHFQVKLNFFVASCVFYLIMVLTLHVDVAHGFALKATSHVQVLFQRLESLTISVWSLYPFVVLVGRAHAGLISKNCEDSILCVLDMTAKIGLEGLIHERSHKHHRYVGSDGCYHLAELCGPQ
;
A
#
# COMPACT_ATOMS: atom_id res chain seq x y z
N LYS A 1 -21.56 -36.08 63.34
CA LYS A 1 -21.43 -34.61 63.29
C LYS A 1 -20.13 -34.16 62.61
N THR A 2 -19.00 -34.81 62.89
CA THR A 2 -17.67 -34.46 62.32
C THR A 2 -17.53 -34.69 60.81
N ALA A 3 -18.05 -35.79 60.27
CA ALA A 3 -17.97 -36.08 58.83
C ALA A 3 -18.78 -35.08 57.97
N ALA A 4 -19.99 -34.70 58.41
CA ALA A 4 -20.83 -33.74 57.69
C ALA A 4 -20.21 -32.33 57.63
N ALA A 5 -19.53 -31.89 58.69
CA ALA A 5 -18.82 -30.61 58.72
C ALA A 5 -17.61 -30.59 57.77
N ILE A 6 -16.90 -31.72 57.63
CA ILE A 6 -15.78 -31.87 56.68
C ILE A 6 -16.28 -31.82 55.23
N THR A 7 -17.41 -32.47 54.93
CA THR A 7 -18.03 -32.45 53.60
C THR A 7 -18.51 -31.05 53.23
N GLN A 8 -19.20 -30.34 54.14
CA GLN A 8 -19.62 -28.95 53.93
C GLN A 8 -18.44 -27.99 53.74
N GLY A 9 -17.33 -28.19 54.48
CA GLY A 9 -16.11 -27.40 54.31
C GLY A 9 -15.44 -27.61 52.96
N LYS A 10 -15.44 -28.84 52.44
CA LYS A 10 -14.96 -29.15 51.08
C LYS A 10 -15.82 -28.50 50.00
N GLU A 11 -17.14 -28.64 50.08
CA GLU A 11 -18.07 -28.02 49.13
C GLU A 11 -17.95 -26.48 49.12
N ALA A 12 -17.80 -25.85 50.28
CA ALA A 12 -17.57 -24.40 50.38
C ALA A 12 -16.24 -23.97 49.75
N THR A 13 -15.19 -24.81 49.89
CA THR A 13 -13.87 -24.57 49.29
C THR A 13 -13.93 -24.71 47.77
N GLU A 14 -14.61 -25.75 47.26
CA GLU A 14 -14.82 -25.97 45.82
C GLU A 14 -15.66 -24.85 45.19
N MET A 15 -16.72 -24.40 45.87
CA MET A 15 -17.52 -23.26 45.42
C MET A 15 -16.70 -21.97 45.34
N THR A 16 -15.82 -21.75 46.31
CA THR A 16 -14.92 -20.57 46.33
C THR A 16 -13.90 -20.66 45.20
N LEU A 17 -13.34 -21.85 44.96
CA LEU A 17 -12.41 -22.09 43.86
C LEU A 17 -13.07 -21.85 42.50
N TYR A 18 -14.29 -22.37 42.30
CA TYR A 18 -15.08 -22.16 41.08
C TYR A 18 -15.40 -20.68 40.87
N ARG A 19 -15.84 -19.96 41.91
CA ARG A 19 -16.13 -18.52 41.84
C ARG A 19 -14.89 -17.71 41.46
N ASN A 20 -13.74 -18.02 42.05
CA ASN A 20 -12.46 -17.38 41.73
C ASN A 20 -12.01 -17.68 40.29
N PHE A 21 -12.21 -18.92 39.82
CA PHE A 21 -11.94 -19.30 38.44
C PHE A 21 -12.83 -18.53 37.46
N MET A 22 -14.15 -18.48 37.71
CA MET A 22 -15.09 -17.76 36.86
C MET A 22 -14.83 -16.26 36.84
N ALA A 23 -14.47 -15.65 37.98
CA ALA A 23 -14.10 -14.23 38.04
C ALA A 23 -12.83 -13.94 37.22
N LYS A 24 -11.80 -14.80 37.31
CA LYS A 24 -10.59 -14.69 36.48
C LYS A 24 -10.89 -14.89 34.99
N TYR A 25 -11.76 -15.84 34.65
CA TYR A 25 -12.18 -16.09 33.27
C TYR A 25 -12.92 -14.88 32.70
N GLN A 26 -13.91 -14.34 33.43
CA GLN A 26 -14.64 -13.14 33.02
C GLN A 26 -13.74 -11.92 32.88
N ALA A 27 -12.82 -11.69 33.83
CA ALA A 27 -11.86 -10.58 33.74
C ALA A 27 -10.94 -10.72 32.51
N ARG A 28 -10.51 -11.95 32.19
CA ARG A 28 -9.72 -12.22 30.98
C ARG A 28 -10.53 -11.99 29.70
N GLN A 29 -11.79 -12.42 29.65
CA GLN A 29 -12.68 -12.17 28.51
C GLN A 29 -12.93 -10.68 28.32
N LEU A 30 -13.22 -9.94 29.39
CA LEU A 30 -13.43 -8.50 29.34
C LEU A 30 -12.17 -7.78 28.84
N HIS A 31 -10.99 -8.18 29.33
CA HIS A 31 -9.73 -7.65 28.84
C HIS A 31 -9.53 -7.90 27.35
N ILE A 32 -9.82 -9.12 26.85
CA ILE A 32 -9.74 -9.45 25.42
C ILE A 32 -10.66 -8.54 24.60
N ILE A 33 -11.93 -8.43 25.01
CA ILE A 33 -12.94 -7.59 24.33
C ILE A 33 -12.47 -6.13 24.29
N MET A 34 -12.02 -5.58 25.42
CA MET A 34 -11.54 -4.21 25.48
C MET A 34 -10.30 -3.97 24.60
N THR A 35 -9.37 -4.94 24.55
CA THR A 35 -8.19 -4.83 23.67
C THR A 35 -8.55 -4.91 22.20
N GLU A 36 -9.51 -5.75 21.82
CA GLU A 36 -9.99 -5.90 20.45
C GLU A 36 -10.74 -4.65 19.97
N ASP A 37 -11.57 -4.07 20.84
CA ASP A 37 -12.27 -2.81 20.60
C ASP A 37 -11.28 -1.64 20.43
N SER A 38 -10.30 -1.53 21.34
CA SER A 38 -9.24 -0.53 21.27
C SER A 38 -8.43 -0.61 19.96
N PHE A 39 -8.09 -1.83 19.53
CA PHE A 39 -7.34 -2.03 18.29
C PHE A 39 -8.19 -1.74 17.04
N THR A 40 -9.49 -2.00 17.11
CA THR A 40 -10.43 -1.64 16.04
C THR A 40 -10.54 -0.13 15.88
N HIS A 41 -10.66 0.61 16.99
CA HIS A 41 -10.62 2.07 16.98
C HIS A 41 -9.29 2.59 16.42
N PHE A 42 -8.16 2.03 16.84
CA PHE A 42 -6.85 2.39 16.32
C PHE A 42 -6.77 2.22 14.79
N ALA A 43 -7.17 1.05 14.27
CA ALA A 43 -7.13 0.79 12.83
C ALA A 43 -8.06 1.74 12.05
N HIS A 44 -9.23 2.05 12.60
CA HIS A 44 -10.14 3.04 12.00
C HIS A 44 -9.53 4.45 11.95
N HIS A 45 -8.87 4.88 13.04
CA HIS A 45 -8.15 6.16 13.05
C HIS A 45 -6.99 6.18 12.05
N MET A 46 -6.26 5.07 11.88
CA MET A 46 -5.21 4.98 10.86
C MET A 46 -5.76 5.21 9.45
N VAL A 47 -6.91 4.62 9.11
CA VAL A 47 -7.56 4.84 7.82
C VAL A 47 -7.90 6.32 7.60
N TRP A 48 -8.44 7.01 8.61
CA TRP A 48 -8.73 8.45 8.52
C TRP A 48 -7.46 9.31 8.42
N VAL A 49 -6.40 8.97 9.17
CA VAL A 49 -5.10 9.65 9.07
C VAL A 49 -4.53 9.52 7.66
N THR A 50 -4.57 8.31 7.08
CA THR A 50 -4.11 8.05 5.72
C THR A 50 -4.96 8.79 4.69
N GLN A 51 -6.30 8.80 4.85
CA GLN A 51 -7.21 9.58 4.01
C GLN A 51 -6.83 11.07 4.02
N LEU A 52 -6.60 11.64 5.21
CA LEU A 52 -6.27 13.04 5.37
C LEU A 52 -4.90 13.36 4.74
N ALA A 53 -3.91 12.49 4.96
CA ALA A 53 -2.58 12.65 4.37
C ALA A 53 -2.64 12.71 2.84
N PHE A 54 -3.39 11.80 2.20
CA PHE A 54 -3.58 11.81 0.75
C PHE A 54 -4.36 13.02 0.26
N THR A 55 -5.38 13.45 1.00
CA THR A 55 -6.14 14.66 0.67
C THR A 55 -5.26 15.90 0.71
N LEU A 56 -4.45 16.05 1.76
CA LEU A 56 -3.52 17.18 1.88
C LEU A 56 -2.45 17.17 0.79
N ALA A 57 -1.91 15.99 0.45
CA ALA A 57 -0.98 15.84 -0.67
C ALA A 57 -1.64 16.27 -2.00
N SER A 58 -2.84 15.77 -2.28
CA SER A 58 -3.63 16.12 -3.48
C SER A 58 -3.88 17.63 -3.57
N LEU A 59 -4.35 18.27 -2.49
CA LEU A 59 -4.58 19.71 -2.45
C LEU A 59 -3.30 20.53 -2.64
N THR A 60 -2.19 20.07 -2.06
CA THR A 60 -0.88 20.72 -2.21
C THR A 60 -0.44 20.67 -3.68
N LEU A 61 -0.52 19.51 -4.32
CA LEU A 61 -0.13 19.32 -5.72
C LEU A 61 -1.04 20.11 -6.67
N LEU A 62 -2.34 20.14 -6.41
CA LEU A 62 -3.29 20.95 -7.18
C LEU A 62 -2.96 22.44 -7.04
N GLY A 63 -2.68 22.91 -5.82
CA GLY A 63 -2.26 24.29 -5.59
C GLY A 63 -0.97 24.64 -6.34
N LEU A 64 0.05 23.79 -6.25
CA LEU A 64 1.31 23.97 -6.98
C LEU A 64 1.09 24.04 -8.50
N TRP A 65 0.24 23.16 -9.05
CA TRP A 65 -0.09 23.15 -10.46
C TRP A 65 -0.84 24.41 -10.91
N VAL A 66 -1.77 24.91 -10.09
CA VAL A 66 -2.53 26.13 -10.40
C VAL A 66 -1.65 27.39 -10.30
N PHE A 67 -0.77 27.48 -9.31
CA PHE A 67 -0.12 28.74 -8.93
C PHE A 67 1.35 28.89 -9.34
N TYR A 68 2.08 27.82 -9.61
CA TYR A 68 3.53 27.89 -9.82
C TYR A 68 3.96 27.45 -11.22
N GLU A 69 3.77 26.18 -11.58
CA GLU A 69 4.22 25.65 -12.87
C GLU A 69 3.32 24.48 -13.32
N LYS A 70 2.91 24.48 -14.59
CA LYS A 70 2.16 23.38 -15.20
C LYS A 70 3.09 22.24 -15.61
N VAL A 71 3.85 21.70 -14.66
CA VAL A 71 4.75 20.58 -14.92
C VAL A 71 3.93 19.31 -15.08
N GLU A 72 4.13 18.60 -16.20
CA GLU A 72 3.38 17.37 -16.52
C GLU A 72 3.50 16.30 -15.42
N ALA A 73 4.66 16.23 -14.76
CA ALA A 73 4.90 15.33 -13.62
C ALA A 73 3.94 15.56 -12.43
N PHE A 74 3.34 16.74 -12.28
CA PHE A 74 2.37 16.98 -11.20
C PHE A 74 1.02 16.32 -11.46
N VAL A 75 0.69 16.01 -12.71
CA VAL A 75 -0.62 15.45 -13.06
C VAL A 75 -0.72 13.99 -12.65
N GLY A 76 0.27 13.16 -12.96
CA GLY A 76 0.28 11.73 -12.59
C GLY A 76 0.23 11.55 -11.08
N THR A 77 1.16 12.18 -10.39
CA THR A 77 1.26 12.28 -8.94
C THR A 77 -0.06 12.78 -8.31
N PHE A 78 -0.65 13.87 -8.80
CA PHE A 78 -1.96 14.33 -8.33
C PHE A 78 -3.06 13.27 -8.49
N MET A 79 -3.10 12.57 -9.63
CA MET A 79 -4.07 11.50 -9.85
C MET A 79 -3.88 10.37 -8.85
N VAL A 80 -2.64 9.94 -8.59
CA VAL A 80 -2.31 8.86 -7.65
C VAL A 80 -2.82 9.16 -6.25
N VAL A 81 -2.48 10.30 -5.66
CA VAL A 81 -2.98 10.64 -4.31
C VAL A 81 -4.46 10.94 -4.28
N THR A 82 -5.05 11.45 -5.35
CA THR A 82 -6.50 11.74 -5.37
C THR A 82 -7.32 10.45 -5.44
N ILE A 83 -6.88 9.48 -6.24
CA ILE A 83 -7.48 8.14 -6.27
C ILE A 83 -7.33 7.47 -4.91
N ALA A 84 -6.13 7.51 -4.32
CA ALA A 84 -5.87 6.94 -3.00
C ALA A 84 -6.73 7.61 -1.91
N ALA A 85 -6.81 8.95 -1.88
CA ALA A 85 -7.67 9.70 -0.97
C ALA A 85 -9.13 9.27 -1.08
N SER A 86 -9.62 9.08 -2.30
CA SER A 86 -11.00 8.65 -2.58
C SER A 86 -11.23 7.22 -2.09
N ALA A 87 -10.32 6.30 -2.36
CA ALA A 87 -10.39 4.91 -1.91
C ALA A 87 -10.39 4.81 -0.37
N TYR A 88 -9.50 5.58 0.29
CA TYR A 88 -9.43 5.64 1.74
C TYR A 88 -10.66 6.30 2.37
N TYR A 89 -11.29 7.28 1.71
CA TYR A 89 -12.56 7.84 2.16
C TYR A 89 -13.69 6.79 2.16
N VAL A 90 -13.82 6.03 1.06
CA VAL A 90 -14.80 4.93 0.98
C VAL A 90 -14.52 3.89 2.08
N LYS A 91 -13.26 3.52 2.28
CA LYS A 91 -12.85 2.59 3.35
C LYS A 91 -13.13 3.11 4.75
N ALA A 92 -12.93 4.40 5.00
CA ALA A 92 -13.18 5.04 6.30
C ALA A 92 -14.65 4.94 6.70
N HIS A 93 -15.56 4.92 5.71
CA HIS A 93 -16.99 4.67 5.91
C HIS A 93 -17.37 3.18 5.97
N HIS A 94 -16.38 2.27 6.08
CA HIS A 94 -16.58 0.82 6.09
C HIS A 94 -17.23 0.27 4.81
N LEU A 95 -17.04 0.96 3.68
CA LEU A 95 -17.51 0.55 2.36
C LEU A 95 -16.36 -0.01 1.52
N GLY A 96 -16.70 -0.59 0.37
CA GLY A 96 -15.71 -1.03 -0.62
C GLY A 96 -15.12 -2.42 -0.39
N GLU A 97 -15.74 -3.23 0.46
CA GLU A 97 -15.42 -4.64 0.65
C GLU A 97 -16.57 -5.53 0.19
N ILE A 98 -16.26 -6.72 -0.32
CA ILE A 98 -17.24 -7.78 -0.60
C ILE A 98 -16.93 -9.01 0.23
N THR A 99 -17.93 -9.81 0.53
CA THR A 99 -17.75 -11.07 1.26
C THR A 99 -17.69 -12.24 0.29
N VAL A 100 -16.60 -12.99 0.33
CA VAL A 100 -16.43 -14.25 -0.40
C VAL A 100 -16.10 -15.34 0.61
N ASP A 101 -16.96 -16.35 0.73
CA ASP A 101 -16.75 -17.48 1.65
C ASP A 101 -16.50 -17.03 3.11
N GLY A 102 -17.27 -16.03 3.57
CA GLY A 102 -17.15 -15.44 4.92
C GLY A 102 -15.98 -14.48 5.12
N LYS A 103 -15.11 -14.29 4.13
CA LYS A 103 -13.96 -13.37 4.18
C LYS A 103 -14.26 -12.05 3.49
N HIS A 104 -13.85 -10.94 4.11
CA HIS A 104 -13.90 -9.61 3.52
C HIS A 104 -12.74 -9.35 2.55
N VAL A 105 -13.07 -9.15 1.28
CA VAL A 105 -12.12 -8.81 0.20
C VAL A 105 -12.20 -7.31 -0.08
N PRO A 106 -11.10 -6.54 0.06
CA PRO A 106 -11.12 -5.09 -0.09
C PRO A 106 -11.07 -4.64 -1.56
N ILE A 107 -12.20 -4.72 -2.27
CA ILE A 107 -12.30 -4.37 -3.69
C ILE A 107 -11.82 -2.96 -3.99
N VAL A 108 -12.21 -1.97 -3.19
CA VAL A 108 -11.81 -0.57 -3.42
C VAL A 108 -10.30 -0.39 -3.35
N ARG A 109 -9.59 -1.17 -2.53
CA ARG A 109 -8.11 -1.16 -2.50
C ARG A 109 -7.52 -1.74 -3.78
N TYR A 110 -8.11 -2.82 -4.31
CA TYR A 110 -7.66 -3.37 -5.58
C TYR A 110 -7.95 -2.44 -6.76
N VAL A 111 -9.04 -1.68 -6.71
CA VAL A 111 -9.33 -0.61 -7.68
C VAL A 111 -8.32 0.54 -7.57
N ASP A 112 -7.97 0.97 -6.35
CA ASP A 112 -6.88 1.92 -6.12
C ASP A 112 -5.57 1.42 -6.73
N TRP A 113 -5.15 0.19 -6.42
CA TRP A 113 -3.88 -0.33 -6.92
C TRP A 113 -3.88 -0.49 -8.44
N ILE A 114 -4.91 -1.09 -9.06
CA ILE A 114 -4.93 -1.31 -10.52
C ILE A 114 -4.98 -0.02 -11.34
N THR A 115 -5.27 1.11 -10.70
CA THR A 115 -5.25 2.42 -11.33
C THR A 115 -3.98 3.20 -10.98
N THR A 116 -3.55 3.19 -9.72
CA THR A 116 -2.39 3.97 -9.26
C THR A 116 -1.05 3.35 -9.60
N THR A 117 -0.89 2.02 -9.52
CA THR A 117 0.40 1.37 -9.80
C THR A 117 0.86 1.53 -11.26
N PRO A 118 -0.03 1.43 -12.28
CA PRO A 118 0.35 1.74 -13.66
C PRO A 118 0.78 3.20 -13.85
N ILE A 119 0.11 4.15 -13.19
CA ILE A 119 0.45 5.58 -13.28
C ILE A 119 1.83 5.82 -12.66
N MET A 120 2.09 5.28 -11.47
CA MET A 120 3.39 5.43 -10.80
C MET A 120 4.54 4.83 -11.64
N LEU A 121 4.33 3.64 -12.22
CA LEU A 121 5.34 3.02 -13.09
C LEU A 121 5.55 3.80 -14.38
N TYR A 122 4.48 4.32 -14.97
CA TYR A 122 4.57 5.21 -16.13
C TYR A 122 5.37 6.48 -15.81
N GLU A 123 5.17 7.09 -14.64
CA GLU A 123 5.97 8.24 -14.20
C GLU A 123 7.46 7.89 -14.07
N LEU A 124 7.80 6.72 -13.53
CA LEU A 124 9.19 6.25 -13.49
C LEU A 124 9.78 6.11 -14.89
N CYS A 125 9.05 5.48 -15.82
CA CYS A 125 9.47 5.37 -17.22
C CYS A 125 9.66 6.74 -17.87
N HIS A 126 8.76 7.68 -17.60
CA HIS A 126 8.84 9.04 -18.12
C HIS A 126 10.08 9.78 -17.61
N ILE A 127 10.38 9.68 -16.31
CA ILE A 127 11.58 10.28 -15.69
C ILE A 127 12.87 9.73 -16.29
N ALA A 128 12.91 8.44 -16.63
CA ALA A 128 14.06 7.80 -17.23
C ALA A 128 14.11 7.89 -18.77
N HIS A 129 13.12 8.56 -19.41
CA HIS A 129 12.99 8.65 -20.88
C HIS A 129 13.00 7.27 -21.58
N VAL A 130 12.26 6.33 -21.00
CA VAL A 130 12.14 4.95 -21.49
C VAL A 130 11.33 4.89 -22.79
N ASP A 131 11.65 3.94 -23.66
CA ASP A 131 10.89 3.69 -24.88
C ASP A 131 9.49 3.07 -24.62
N ASN A 132 8.61 3.12 -25.62
CA ASN A 132 7.24 2.64 -25.47
C ASN A 132 7.14 1.12 -25.23
N GLN A 133 8.06 0.31 -25.77
CA GLN A 133 8.01 -1.14 -25.61
C GLN A 133 8.33 -1.53 -24.17
N THR A 134 9.40 -0.96 -23.62
CA THR A 134 9.79 -1.18 -22.22
C THR A 134 8.72 -0.63 -21.26
N THR A 135 8.15 0.54 -21.56
CA THR A 135 7.04 1.12 -20.79
C THR A 135 5.79 0.22 -20.84
N PHE A 136 5.46 -0.34 -22.00
CA PHE A 136 4.36 -1.28 -22.11
C PHE A 136 4.62 -2.58 -21.34
N MET A 137 5.86 -3.09 -21.37
CA MET A 137 6.24 -4.29 -20.63
C MET A 137 6.07 -4.11 -19.12
N ILE A 138 6.56 -3.00 -18.55
CA ILE A 138 6.49 -2.77 -17.10
C ILE A 138 5.03 -2.53 -16.64
N VAL A 139 4.26 -1.72 -17.37
CA VAL A 139 2.86 -1.47 -17.03
C VAL A 139 1.99 -2.71 -17.28
N GLY A 140 2.24 -3.44 -18.36
CA GLY A 140 1.52 -4.68 -18.67
C GLY A 140 1.77 -5.78 -17.64
N THR A 141 3.01 -5.93 -17.18
CA THR A 141 3.35 -6.91 -16.13
C THR A 141 2.79 -6.52 -14.76
N ASP A 142 2.70 -5.24 -14.44
CA ASP A 142 1.98 -4.72 -13.26
C ASP A 142 0.47 -5.02 -13.32
N LEU A 143 -0.18 -4.75 -14.46
CA LEU A 143 -1.59 -5.07 -14.65
C LEU A 143 -1.86 -6.58 -14.55
N LEU A 144 -0.98 -7.42 -15.09
CA LEU A 144 -1.07 -8.88 -14.96
C LEU A 144 -0.85 -9.32 -13.50
N MET A 145 0.14 -8.77 -12.82
CA MET A 145 0.38 -8.99 -11.40
C MET A 145 -0.90 -8.73 -10.60
N LEU A 146 -1.54 -7.57 -10.77
CA LEU A 146 -2.76 -7.25 -10.05
C LEU A 146 -3.96 -8.07 -10.48
N PHE A 147 -4.13 -8.34 -11.78
CA PHE A 147 -5.19 -9.22 -12.27
C PHE A 147 -5.15 -10.57 -11.56
N PHE A 148 -3.97 -11.22 -11.53
CA PHE A 148 -3.81 -12.51 -10.87
C PHE A 148 -3.92 -12.42 -9.34
N GLY A 149 -3.45 -11.33 -8.73
CA GLY A 149 -3.58 -11.09 -7.30
C GLY A 149 -5.04 -10.92 -6.87
N ILE A 150 -5.81 -10.15 -7.63
CA ILE A 150 -7.25 -9.96 -7.43
C ILE A 150 -8.00 -11.27 -7.64
N ALA A 151 -7.68 -12.01 -8.72
CA ALA A 151 -8.26 -13.32 -8.96
C ALA A 151 -8.03 -14.26 -7.76
N SER A 152 -6.80 -14.31 -7.24
CA SER A 152 -6.48 -15.08 -6.04
C SER A 152 -7.30 -14.65 -4.82
N ALA A 153 -7.45 -13.35 -4.60
CA ALA A 153 -8.20 -12.81 -3.47
C ALA A 153 -9.70 -13.16 -3.51
N LEU A 154 -10.24 -13.31 -4.72
CA LEU A 154 -11.64 -13.64 -5.03
C LEU A 154 -11.92 -15.15 -5.08
N VAL A 155 -10.91 -16.01 -5.17
CA VAL A 155 -11.12 -17.46 -5.10
C VAL A 155 -11.44 -17.87 -3.67
N ALA A 156 -12.53 -18.63 -3.51
CA ALA A 156 -12.98 -19.17 -2.24
C ALA A 156 -11.96 -20.16 -1.64
N HIS A 157 -11.95 -20.28 -0.31
CA HIS A 157 -10.90 -21.03 0.39
C HIS A 157 -10.93 -22.54 0.10
N HIS A 158 -12.11 -23.09 -0.17
CA HIS A 158 -12.25 -24.49 -0.58
C HIS A 158 -11.57 -24.81 -1.93
N HIS A 159 -11.27 -23.79 -2.75
CA HIS A 159 -10.46 -23.91 -3.97
C HIS A 159 -9.00 -23.48 -3.76
N PHE A 160 -8.39 -23.95 -2.66
CA PHE A 160 -7.05 -23.53 -2.22
C PHE A 160 -5.97 -23.63 -3.30
N GLN A 161 -5.93 -24.72 -4.09
CA GLN A 161 -4.90 -24.89 -5.11
C GLN A 161 -5.00 -23.83 -6.22
N VAL A 162 -6.21 -23.53 -6.70
CA VAL A 162 -6.46 -22.51 -7.73
C VAL A 162 -6.07 -21.13 -7.22
N LYS A 163 -6.46 -20.83 -5.98
CA LYS A 163 -6.10 -19.60 -5.28
C LYS A 163 -4.58 -19.42 -5.18
N LEU A 164 -3.87 -20.47 -4.75
CA LEU A 164 -2.42 -20.44 -4.63
C LEU A 164 -1.74 -20.28 -5.99
N ASN A 165 -2.22 -20.96 -7.03
CA ASN A 165 -1.69 -20.82 -8.38
C ASN A 165 -1.80 -19.38 -8.89
N PHE A 166 -2.93 -18.71 -8.66
CA PHE A 166 -3.10 -17.30 -9.01
C PHE A 166 -2.18 -16.38 -8.19
N PHE A 167 -2.00 -16.65 -6.89
CA PHE A 167 -1.05 -15.89 -6.07
C PHE A 167 0.39 -16.04 -6.56
N VAL A 168 0.82 -17.27 -6.86
CA VAL A 168 2.16 -17.53 -7.40
C VAL A 168 2.34 -16.86 -8.76
N ALA A 169 1.33 -16.92 -9.64
CA ALA A 169 1.37 -16.21 -10.92
C ALA A 169 1.53 -14.70 -10.72
N SER A 170 0.76 -14.11 -9.79
CA SER A 170 0.89 -12.69 -9.42
C SER A 170 2.31 -12.35 -8.97
N CYS A 171 2.92 -13.15 -8.09
CA CYS A 171 4.30 -12.99 -7.66
C CYS A 171 5.32 -13.12 -8.80
N VAL A 172 5.09 -14.02 -9.77
CA VAL A 172 5.96 -14.15 -10.95
C VAL A 172 5.90 -12.88 -11.79
N PHE A 173 4.71 -12.34 -12.06
CA PHE A 173 4.58 -11.07 -12.79
C PHE A 173 5.17 -9.89 -12.02
N TYR A 174 5.06 -9.85 -10.69
CA TYR A 174 5.77 -8.89 -9.86
C TYR A 174 7.29 -8.98 -10.07
N LEU A 175 7.86 -10.19 -10.04
CA LEU A 175 9.30 -10.39 -10.26
C LEU A 175 9.73 -9.95 -11.66
N ILE A 176 8.93 -10.25 -12.69
CA ILE A 176 9.21 -9.76 -14.06
C ILE A 176 9.20 -8.23 -14.07
N MET A 177 8.18 -7.59 -13.47
CA MET A 177 8.10 -6.14 -13.37
C MET A 177 9.32 -5.54 -12.65
N VAL A 178 9.77 -6.14 -11.53
CA VAL A 178 10.96 -5.68 -10.79
C VAL A 178 12.22 -5.84 -11.63
N LEU A 179 12.37 -6.96 -12.33
CA LEU A 179 13.53 -7.22 -13.18
C LEU A 179 13.57 -6.23 -14.36
N THR A 180 12.44 -5.95 -15.00
CA THR A 180 12.34 -4.94 -16.06
C THR A 180 12.63 -3.54 -15.52
N LEU A 181 12.11 -3.18 -14.35
CA LEU A 181 12.42 -1.90 -13.70
C LEU A 181 13.92 -1.74 -13.42
N HIS A 182 14.56 -2.80 -12.92
CA HIS A 182 15.96 -2.75 -12.55
C HIS A 182 16.91 -2.83 -13.75
N VAL A 183 16.73 -3.83 -14.61
CA VAL A 183 17.65 -4.13 -15.70
C VAL A 183 17.41 -3.17 -16.87
N ASP A 184 16.17 -3.11 -17.36
CA ASP A 184 15.87 -2.37 -18.58
C ASP A 184 15.77 -0.88 -18.26
N VAL A 185 15.00 -0.48 -17.24
CA VAL A 185 14.79 0.95 -16.95
C VAL A 185 15.99 1.55 -16.22
N ALA A 186 16.35 1.05 -15.03
CA ALA A 186 17.42 1.67 -14.23
C ALA A 186 18.78 1.57 -14.95
N HIS A 187 19.17 0.35 -15.36
CA HIS A 187 20.47 0.11 -15.96
C HIS A 187 20.54 0.33 -17.47
N GLY A 188 19.40 0.26 -18.18
CA GLY A 188 19.34 0.46 -19.62
C GLY A 188 19.08 1.91 -20.04
N PHE A 189 18.23 2.65 -19.33
CA PHE A 189 17.84 4.03 -19.66
C PHE A 189 18.36 5.06 -18.65
N ALA A 190 18.01 4.91 -17.37
CA ALA A 190 18.31 5.92 -16.36
C ALA A 190 19.81 6.14 -16.17
N LEU A 191 20.64 5.07 -16.20
CA LEU A 191 22.11 5.17 -16.14
C LEU A 191 22.75 5.98 -17.29
N LYS A 192 22.05 6.12 -18.42
CA LYS A 192 22.53 6.90 -19.57
C LYS A 192 22.03 8.36 -19.52
N ALA A 193 21.08 8.66 -18.65
CA ALA A 193 20.56 10.00 -18.46
C ALA A 193 21.55 10.88 -17.67
N THR A 194 21.18 12.13 -17.41
CA THR A 194 22.00 13.05 -16.63
C THR A 194 22.27 12.51 -15.21
N SER A 195 23.38 12.92 -14.59
CA SER A 195 23.70 12.53 -13.20
C SER A 195 22.58 12.88 -12.21
N HIS A 196 21.80 13.92 -12.52
CA HIS A 196 20.62 14.29 -11.74
C HIS A 196 19.54 13.21 -11.79
N VAL A 197 19.17 12.75 -12.99
CA VAL A 197 18.16 11.71 -13.20
C VAL A 197 18.62 10.39 -12.60
N GLN A 198 19.89 10.01 -12.77
CA GLN A 198 20.45 8.78 -12.21
C GLN A 198 20.23 8.68 -10.69
N VAL A 199 20.60 9.73 -9.94
CA VAL A 199 20.47 9.73 -8.47
C VAL A 199 19.01 9.76 -8.04
N LEU A 200 18.15 10.52 -8.73
CA LEU A 200 16.72 10.52 -8.45
C LEU A 200 16.13 9.13 -8.69
N PHE A 201 16.38 8.56 -9.86
CA PHE A 201 15.85 7.25 -10.26
C PHE A 201 16.30 6.14 -9.31
N GLN A 202 17.58 6.12 -8.91
CA GLN A 202 18.08 5.15 -7.93
C GLN A 202 17.31 5.19 -6.61
N ARG A 203 16.97 6.39 -6.11
CA ARG A 203 16.16 6.55 -4.89
C ARG A 203 14.73 6.08 -5.10
N LEU A 204 14.13 6.45 -6.23
CA LEU A 204 12.75 6.08 -6.58
C LEU A 204 12.61 4.55 -6.74
N GLU A 205 13.52 3.95 -7.48
CA GLU A 205 13.60 2.50 -7.69
C GLU A 205 13.77 1.76 -6.36
N SER A 206 14.76 2.17 -5.56
CA SER A 206 15.04 1.53 -4.27
C SER A 206 13.84 1.62 -3.32
N LEU A 207 13.18 2.79 -3.25
CA LEU A 207 11.95 2.95 -2.47
C LEU A 207 10.84 2.03 -2.99
N THR A 208 10.62 2.03 -4.30
CA THR A 208 9.56 1.25 -4.96
C THR A 208 9.75 -0.23 -4.69
N ILE A 209 10.90 -0.81 -5.05
CA ILE A 209 11.16 -2.25 -4.87
C ILE A 209 11.09 -2.65 -3.40
N SER A 210 11.66 -1.85 -2.50
CA SER A 210 11.70 -2.18 -1.07
C SER A 210 10.31 -2.20 -0.45
N VAL A 211 9.50 -1.17 -0.72
CA VAL A 211 8.16 -1.05 -0.14
C VAL A 211 7.18 -2.00 -0.83
N TRP A 212 7.25 -2.13 -2.16
CA TRP A 212 6.32 -2.96 -2.92
C TRP A 212 6.50 -4.44 -2.63
N SER A 213 7.73 -4.88 -2.30
CA SER A 213 8.00 -6.27 -1.90
C SER A 213 7.31 -6.69 -0.60
N LEU A 214 6.89 -5.73 0.24
CA LEU A 214 6.18 -6.01 1.49
C LEU A 214 4.70 -6.34 1.26
N TYR A 215 4.07 -5.85 0.19
CA TYR A 215 2.65 -6.12 -0.10
C TYR A 215 2.32 -7.60 -0.30
N PRO A 216 3.02 -8.36 -1.16
CA PRO A 216 2.72 -9.79 -1.32
C PRO A 216 2.94 -10.57 -0.02
N PHE A 217 3.89 -10.15 0.82
CA PHE A 217 4.08 -10.74 2.14
C PHE A 217 2.87 -10.47 3.05
N VAL A 218 2.39 -9.23 3.12
CA VAL A 218 1.19 -8.86 3.90
C VAL A 218 -0.05 -9.60 3.41
N VAL A 219 -0.24 -9.73 2.09
CA VAL A 219 -1.34 -10.51 1.49
C VAL A 219 -1.22 -11.99 1.86
N LEU A 220 -0.01 -12.55 1.83
CA LEU A 220 0.23 -13.95 2.18
C LEU A 220 -0.08 -14.25 3.65
N VAL A 221 0.39 -13.42 4.58
CA VAL A 221 0.13 -13.63 6.02
C VAL A 221 -1.27 -13.17 6.44
N GLY A 222 -1.88 -12.27 5.67
CA GLY A 222 -3.17 -11.64 5.93
C GLY A 222 -4.37 -12.51 5.62
N ARG A 223 -5.54 -11.86 5.62
CA ARG A 223 -6.83 -12.52 5.42
C ARG A 223 -6.94 -13.21 4.07
N ALA A 224 -6.10 -12.83 3.10
CA ALA A 224 -6.14 -13.43 1.79
C ALA A 224 -5.70 -14.88 1.78
N HIS A 225 -4.66 -15.27 2.52
CA HIS A 225 -4.13 -16.63 2.48
C HIS A 225 -4.05 -17.25 3.87
N ALA A 226 -3.00 -16.95 4.65
CA ALA A 226 -2.70 -17.68 5.87
C ALA A 226 -3.57 -17.26 7.07
N GLY A 227 -4.19 -16.07 7.05
CA GLY A 227 -5.07 -15.59 8.12
C GLY A 227 -4.36 -15.43 9.47
N LEU A 228 -3.04 -15.24 9.45
CA LEU A 228 -2.20 -15.14 10.66
C LEU A 228 -2.32 -13.78 11.35
N ILE A 229 -2.74 -12.75 10.61
CA ILE A 229 -3.02 -11.42 11.14
C ILE A 229 -4.48 -11.06 10.94
N SER A 230 -5.03 -10.28 11.87
CA SER A 230 -6.42 -9.80 11.80
C SER A 230 -6.59 -8.79 10.67
N LYS A 231 -7.84 -8.61 10.22
CA LYS A 231 -8.23 -7.60 9.21
C LYS A 231 -7.70 -6.21 9.57
N ASN A 232 -7.88 -5.80 10.82
CA ASN A 232 -7.47 -4.48 11.33
C ASN A 232 -5.94 -4.31 11.32
N CYS A 233 -5.21 -5.39 11.61
CA CYS A 233 -3.74 -5.39 11.55
C CYS A 233 -3.25 -5.26 10.10
N GLU A 234 -3.78 -6.09 9.20
CA GLU A 234 -3.48 -6.03 7.77
C GLU A 234 -3.80 -4.64 7.20
N ASP A 235 -4.97 -4.09 7.53
CA ASP A 235 -5.38 -2.77 7.07
C ASP A 235 -4.46 -1.66 7.59
N SER A 236 -4.01 -1.72 8.85
CA SER A 236 -3.09 -0.75 9.45
C SER A 236 -1.69 -0.82 8.82
N ILE A 237 -1.17 -2.02 8.58
CA ILE A 237 0.12 -2.19 7.88
C ILE A 237 0.03 -1.60 6.48
N LEU A 238 -1.06 -1.89 5.76
CA LEU A 238 -1.26 -1.38 4.41
C LEU A 238 -1.44 0.14 4.37
N CYS A 239 -2.01 0.77 5.42
CA CYS A 239 -2.04 2.23 5.54
C CYS A 239 -0.61 2.81 5.52
N VAL A 240 0.30 2.23 6.30
CA VAL A 240 1.70 2.68 6.38
C VAL A 240 2.43 2.45 5.04
N LEU A 241 2.23 1.28 4.43
CA LEU A 241 2.83 0.96 3.14
C LEU A 241 2.31 1.89 2.03
N ASP A 242 1.01 2.17 1.98
CA ASP A 242 0.41 3.03 0.95
C ASP A 242 0.93 4.48 1.10
N MET A 243 0.98 5.02 2.33
CA MET A 243 1.56 6.35 2.57
C MET A 243 3.03 6.40 2.16
N THR A 244 3.82 5.38 2.51
CA THR A 244 5.25 5.35 2.18
C THR A 244 5.48 5.21 0.67
N ALA A 245 4.71 4.34 0.01
CA ALA A 245 4.85 4.06 -1.42
C ALA A 245 4.41 5.24 -2.29
N LYS A 246 3.30 5.90 -1.94
CA LYS A 246 2.73 6.97 -2.76
C LYS A 246 3.32 8.33 -2.34
N ILE A 247 3.06 8.81 -1.12
CA ILE A 247 3.56 10.12 -0.65
C ILE A 247 5.09 10.15 -0.63
N GLY A 248 5.74 9.04 -0.26
CA GLY A 248 7.22 8.97 -0.26
C GLY A 248 7.82 9.11 -1.65
N LEU A 249 7.23 8.45 -2.67
CA LEU A 249 7.68 8.55 -4.06
C LEU A 249 7.47 9.98 -4.59
N GLU A 250 6.30 10.55 -4.34
CA GLU A 250 5.94 11.90 -4.76
C GLU A 250 6.81 12.97 -4.11
N GLY A 251 7.12 12.81 -2.83
CA GLY A 251 8.05 13.68 -2.10
C GLY A 251 9.44 13.70 -2.74
N LEU A 252 9.94 12.54 -3.22
CA LEU A 252 11.23 12.44 -3.91
C LEU A 252 11.21 13.12 -5.29
N ILE A 253 10.13 12.95 -6.05
CA ILE A 253 9.95 13.61 -7.35
C ILE A 253 9.95 15.14 -7.15
N HIS A 254 9.22 15.63 -6.15
CA HIS A 254 9.09 17.07 -5.88
C HIS A 254 10.37 17.71 -5.33
N GLU A 255 11.06 17.09 -4.37
CA GLU A 255 12.31 17.61 -3.77
C GLU A 255 13.34 17.92 -4.86
N ARG A 256 13.40 17.07 -5.90
CA ARG A 256 14.37 17.17 -6.99
C ARG A 256 13.93 18.14 -8.09
N SER A 257 12.64 18.17 -8.45
CA SER A 257 12.10 19.18 -9.37
C SER A 257 12.37 20.60 -8.85
N HIS A 258 12.05 20.90 -7.59
CA HIS A 258 12.21 22.24 -7.03
C HIS A 258 13.67 22.75 -7.00
N LYS A 259 14.64 21.83 -6.83
CA LYS A 259 16.08 22.15 -6.90
C LYS A 259 16.51 22.49 -8.32
N HIS A 260 15.97 21.82 -9.33
CA HIS A 260 16.32 22.08 -10.73
C HIS A 260 15.85 23.48 -11.17
N HIS A 261 14.60 23.86 -10.86
CA HIS A 261 14.07 25.20 -11.20
C HIS A 261 14.80 26.35 -10.49
N ARG A 262 15.30 26.16 -9.26
CA ARG A 262 16.11 27.19 -8.58
C ARG A 262 17.47 27.43 -9.24
N TYR A 263 18.11 26.39 -9.77
CA TYR A 263 19.39 26.53 -10.46
C TYR A 263 19.24 27.19 -11.84
N VAL A 264 18.14 26.90 -12.55
CA VAL A 264 17.86 27.53 -13.85
C VAL A 264 17.35 28.97 -13.67
N GLY A 265 16.67 29.30 -12.58
CA GLY A 265 16.18 30.64 -12.28
C GLY A 265 17.22 31.63 -11.74
N SER A 266 18.38 31.17 -11.26
CA SER A 266 19.45 32.05 -10.76
C SER A 266 20.40 32.55 -11.85
N ASP A 267 20.53 31.81 -12.94
CA ASP A 267 21.34 32.19 -14.09
C ASP A 267 20.40 32.66 -15.20
N GLY A 268 20.10 33.96 -15.20
CA GLY A 268 19.32 34.61 -16.25
C GLY A 268 20.01 34.50 -17.61
N CYS A 269 19.82 33.38 -18.31
CA CYS A 269 20.15 33.21 -19.71
C CYS A 269 19.16 32.22 -20.33
N TYR A 270 18.15 32.76 -20.99
CA TYR A 270 17.22 32.01 -21.82
C TYR A 270 17.99 31.39 -23.01
N HIS A 271 18.26 30.09 -22.94
CA HIS A 271 18.52 29.27 -24.13
C HIS A 271 17.36 28.30 -24.36
N LEU A 272 16.29 28.87 -24.94
CA LEU A 272 15.16 28.17 -25.57
C LEU A 272 15.61 27.52 -26.90
N ALA A 273 16.52 26.54 -26.86
CA ALA A 273 16.98 25.89 -28.09
C ALA A 273 17.19 24.37 -28.05
N GLU A 274 17.05 23.68 -26.91
CA GLU A 274 17.34 22.23 -26.85
C GLU A 274 16.15 21.31 -26.50
N LEU A 275 14.92 21.84 -26.51
CA LEU A 275 13.68 21.03 -26.36
C LEU A 275 12.95 20.76 -27.68
N CYS A 276 13.59 20.98 -28.83
CA CYS A 276 13.19 20.39 -30.10
C CYS A 276 14.29 19.42 -30.53
N GLY A 277 14.04 18.12 -30.44
CA GLY A 277 14.88 17.11 -31.07
C GLY A 277 14.97 17.32 -32.59
N PRO A 278 15.94 16.68 -33.27
CA PRO A 278 16.00 16.71 -34.73
C PRO A 278 14.77 16.01 -35.32
N GLN A 279 14.31 16.55 -36.44
CA GLN A 279 13.13 16.14 -37.23
C GLN A 279 12.90 14.64 -37.35
#